data_AF-A0A7V9K5Y6-F1
#
_entry.id   AF-A0A7V9K5Y6-F1
#
_cell.length_a   1.000
_cell.length_b   1.000
_cell.length_c   1.000
_cell.angle_alpha   90.00
_cell.angle_beta   90.00
_cell.angle_gamma   90.00
#
_symmetry.space_group_name_H-M   'P 1'
#
loop_
_entity.id
_entity.type
_entity.pdbx_description
1 polymer ?
#
loop_
_entity_poly.entity_id
_entity_poly.type
_entity_poly.pdbx_seq_one_letter_code
_entity_poly.pdbx_strand_id
1 'polypeptide(L)'
;MPNVLIRDVLLDDLDQIRSAAAEQGASLQSYLRDAVHAQAVYLRRQAAIARTAERLRGGPEVPKSERDAVLELVDDAHHERADQLSARPVG
;
A
#
# COMPACT_ATOMS: atom_id res chain seq x y z
N MET A 1 -16.78 -13.30 -1.32
CA MET A 1 -16.16 -12.62 -0.16
C MET A 1 -16.87 -13.10 1.09
N PRO A 2 -16.17 -13.36 2.21
CA PRO A 2 -16.85 -13.55 3.48
C PRO A 2 -17.61 -12.27 3.82
N ASN A 3 -18.90 -12.39 4.15
CA ASN A 3 -19.70 -11.27 4.63
C ASN A 3 -19.41 -11.10 6.12
N VAL A 4 -19.00 -9.91 6.52
CA VAL A 4 -18.69 -9.56 7.91
C VAL A 4 -19.69 -8.52 8.38
N LEU A 5 -20.30 -8.77 9.54
CA LEU A 5 -21.15 -7.80 10.23
C LEU A 5 -20.31 -7.12 11.32
N ILE A 6 -20.11 -5.82 11.19
CA ILE A 6 -19.46 -5.00 12.20
C ILE A 6 -20.57 -4.42 13.09
N ARG A 7 -20.54 -4.77 14.38
CA ARG A 7 -21.51 -4.30 15.39
C ARG A 7 -20.83 -3.29 16.31
N ASP A 8 -21.65 -2.55 17.04
CA ASP A 8 -21.22 -1.66 18.11
C ASP A 8 -20.22 -0.58 17.65
N VAL A 9 -20.37 -0.12 16.40
CA VAL A 9 -19.63 1.03 15.87
C VAL A 9 -20.19 2.30 16.53
N LEU A 10 -19.30 3.11 17.10
CA LEU A 10 -19.69 4.40 17.66
C LEU A 10 -20.29 5.28 16.57
N LEU A 11 -21.36 6.01 16.90
CA LEU A 11 -22.09 6.80 15.91
C LEU A 11 -21.19 7.86 15.26
N ASP A 12 -20.37 8.53 16.08
CA ASP A 12 -19.43 9.57 15.62
C ASP A 12 -18.40 9.00 14.62
N ASP A 13 -17.86 7.81 14.88
CA ASP A 13 -16.94 7.12 13.98
C ASP A 13 -17.64 6.73 12.67
N LEU A 14 -18.88 6.23 12.76
CA LEU A 14 -19.67 5.86 11.58
C LEU A 14 -19.94 7.07 10.69
N ASP A 15 -20.27 8.22 11.27
CA ASP A 15 -20.53 9.46 10.52
C ASP A 15 -19.25 10.03 9.90
N GLN A 16 -18.11 9.90 10.58
CA GLN A 16 -16.81 10.25 10.01
C GLN A 16 -16.47 9.38 8.79
N ILE A 17 -16.66 8.06 8.89
CA ILE A 17 -16.38 7.14 7.79
C ILE A 17 -17.35 7.39 6.62
N ARG A 18 -18.62 7.69 6.89
CA ARG A 18 -19.60 8.05 5.84
C ARG A 18 -19.20 9.32 5.10
N SER A 19 -18.76 10.34 5.84
CA SER A 19 -18.27 11.60 5.25
C SER A 19 -17.07 11.34 4.35
N ALA A 20 -16.08 10.57 4.83
CA ALA A 20 -14.90 10.21 4.04
C ALA A 20 -15.24 9.41 2.78
N ALA A 21 -16.21 8.49 2.85
CA ALA A 21 -16.68 7.75 1.68
C ALA A 21 -17.36 8.68 0.66
N ALA A 22 -18.20 9.61 1.14
CA ALA A 22 -18.90 10.57 0.29
C ALA A 22 -17.93 11.55 -0.40
N GLU A 23 -16.88 12.02 0.28
CA GLU A 23 -15.82 12.85 -0.29
C GLU A 23 -15.08 12.15 -1.44
N GLN A 24 -14.99 10.82 -1.41
CA GLN A 24 -14.39 10.00 -2.46
C GLN A 24 -15.41 9.55 -3.54
N GLY A 25 -16.67 9.97 -3.43
CA GLY A 25 -17.74 9.52 -4.33
C GLY A 25 -18.03 8.02 -4.24
N ALA A 26 -17.64 7.37 -3.14
CA ALA A 26 -17.74 5.94 -2.94
C ALA A 26 -18.90 5.57 -2.01
N SER A 27 -19.48 4.39 -2.20
CA SER A 27 -20.38 3.82 -1.19
C SER A 27 -19.59 3.43 0.06
N LEU A 28 -20.23 3.50 1.24
CA LEU A 28 -19.61 3.09 2.50
C LEU A 28 -19.04 1.66 2.42
N GLN A 29 -19.76 0.74 1.75
CA GLN A 29 -19.31 -0.64 1.58
C GLN A 29 -18.06 -0.76 0.71
N SER A 30 -18.00 -0.02 -0.41
CA SER A 30 -16.81 0.00 -1.28
C SER A 30 -15.63 0.61 -0.54
N TYR A 31 -15.85 1.73 0.16
CA TYR A 31 -14.84 2.40 0.94
C TYR A 31 -14.23 1.48 2.01
N LEU A 32 -15.08 0.80 2.80
CA LEU A 32 -14.64 -0.15 3.81
C LEU A 32 -13.89 -1.34 3.21
N ARG A 33 -14.37 -1.89 2.09
CA ARG A 33 -13.66 -2.96 1.37
C ARG A 33 -12.24 -2.53 0.99
N ASP A 34 -12.12 -1.34 0.42
CA ASP A 34 -10.85 -0.83 -0.10
C ASP A 34 -9.88 -0.50 1.06
N ALA A 35 -10.40 0.08 2.15
CA ALA A 35 -9.64 0.31 3.37
C ALA A 35 -9.12 -1.01 4.00
N VAL A 36 -9.97 -2.03 4.10
CA VAL A 36 -9.56 -3.36 4.60
C VAL A 36 -8.51 -3.98 3.68
N HIS A 37 -8.66 -3.84 2.36
CA HIS A 37 -7.68 -4.34 1.41
C HIS A 37 -6.32 -3.65 1.58
N ALA A 38 -6.31 -2.31 1.66
CA ALA A 38 -5.11 -1.52 1.89
C ALA A 38 -4.40 -1.95 3.18
N GLN A 39 -5.16 -2.12 4.27
CA GLN A 39 -4.60 -2.58 5.55
C GLN A 39 -4.02 -4.00 5.45
N ALA A 40 -4.70 -4.91 4.75
CA ALA A 40 -4.19 -6.27 4.54
C ALA A 40 -2.91 -6.30 3.68
N VAL A 41 -2.79 -5.41 2.70
CA VAL A 41 -1.55 -5.24 1.91
C VAL A 41 -0.43 -4.70 2.80
N TYR A 42 -0.71 -3.66 3.60
CA TYR A 42 0.25 -3.09 4.54
C TYR A 42 0.78 -4.14 5.52
N LEU A 43 -0.09 -4.90 6.18
CA LEU A 43 0.31 -5.92 7.14
C LEU A 43 1.15 -7.04 6.49
N ARG A 44 0.79 -7.46 5.26
CA ARG A 44 1.59 -8.43 4.50
C ARG A 44 2.98 -7.90 4.18
N ARG A 45 3.09 -6.62 3.80
CA ARG A 45 4.38 -5.96 3.56
C ARG A 45 5.23 -5.91 4.83
N GLN A 46 4.65 -5.51 5.96
CA GLN A 46 5.34 -5.47 7.25
C GLN A 46 5.85 -6.86 7.65
N ALA A 47 5.03 -7.90 7.51
CA ALA A 47 5.45 -9.27 7.80
C ALA A 47 6.60 -9.73 6.89
N ALA A 48 6.60 -9.36 5.61
CA ALA A 48 7.69 -9.67 4.68
C ALA A 48 8.99 -8.95 5.05
N ILE A 49 8.91 -7.67 5.42
CA ILE A 49 10.06 -6.88 5.90
C ILE A 49 10.62 -7.52 7.17
N ALA A 50 9.78 -7.83 8.16
CA ALA A 50 10.21 -8.44 9.41
C ALA A 50 10.92 -9.79 9.20
N ARG A 51 10.36 -10.67 8.35
CA ARG A 51 11.02 -11.94 7.97
C ARG A 51 12.37 -11.73 7.30
N THR A 52 12.47 -10.70 6.45
CA THR A 52 13.70 -10.39 5.74
C THR A 52 14.76 -9.82 6.69
N ALA A 53 14.36 -8.92 7.59
CA ALA A 53 15.22 -8.37 8.62
C ALA A 53 15.76 -9.47 9.54
N GLU A 54 14.93 -10.44 9.93
CA GLU A 54 15.38 -11.59 10.73
C GLU A 54 16.43 -12.42 9.98
N ARG A 55 16.19 -12.73 8.71
CA ARG A 55 17.13 -13.50 7.88
C ARG A 55 18.47 -12.79 7.68
N LEU A 56 18.46 -11.46 7.62
CA LEU A 56 19.67 -10.65 7.45
C LEU A 56 20.36 -10.33 8.78
N ARG A 57 19.76 -10.66 9.92
CA ARG A 57 20.34 -10.39 11.23
C ARG A 57 21.67 -11.12 11.38
N GLY A 58 22.73 -10.37 11.68
CA GLY A 58 24.09 -10.89 11.80
C GLY A 58 24.79 -11.15 10.45
N GLY A 59 24.15 -10.85 9.32
CA GLY A 59 24.80 -10.80 8.03
C GLY A 59 25.68 -9.56 7.88
N PRO A 60 26.68 -9.59 6.97
CA PRO A 60 27.48 -8.41 6.67
C PRO A 60 26.59 -7.29 6.10
N GLU A 61 26.89 -6.05 6.47
CA GLU A 61 26.20 -4.89 5.91
C GLU A 61 26.49 -4.79 4.41
N VAL A 62 25.48 -4.48 3.61
CA VAL A 62 25.65 -4.21 2.18
C VAL A 62 26.47 -2.92 2.02
N PRO A 63 27.57 -2.93 1.26
CA PRO A 63 28.38 -1.74 1.01
C PRO A 63 27.52 -0.58 0.50
N LYS A 64 27.83 0.64 0.95
CA LYS A 64 27.06 1.84 0.57
C LYS A 64 26.97 2.00 -0.95
N SER A 65 28.07 1.77 -1.68
CA SER A 65 28.11 1.86 -3.14
C SER A 65 27.14 0.90 -3.83
N GLU A 66 26.97 -0.32 -3.29
CA GLU A 66 26.02 -1.30 -3.83
C GLU A 66 24.58 -0.91 -3.51
N ARG A 67 24.32 -0.37 -2.32
CA ARG A 67 23.00 0.16 -1.97
C ARG A 67 22.60 1.32 -2.88
N ASP A 68 23.51 2.26 -3.08
CA ASP A 68 23.27 3.45 -3.91
C ASP A 68 23.00 3.04 -5.37
N ALA A 69 23.79 2.10 -5.92
CA ALA A 69 23.58 1.59 -7.28
C ALA A 69 22.23 0.87 -7.45
N VAL A 70 21.79 0.11 -6.45
CA VAL A 70 20.46 -0.55 -6.50
C VAL A 70 19.34 0.49 -6.43
N LEU A 71 19.47 1.53 -5.61
CA LEU A 71 18.47 2.58 -5.51
C LEU A 71 18.36 3.38 -6.81
N GLU A 72 19.50 3.70 -7.45
CA GLU A 72 19.53 4.35 -8.77
C GLU A 72 18.79 3.53 -9.84
N LEU A 73 19.05 2.22 -9.92
CA LEU A 73 18.34 1.33 -10.84
C LEU A 73 16.82 1.26 -10.59
N VAL A 74 16.39 1.38 -9.34
CA VAL A 74 14.97 1.42 -8.99
C VAL A 74 14.34 2.74 -9.45
N ASP A 75 15.02 3.86 -9.23
CA ASP A 75 14.55 5.18 -9.66
C ASP A 75 14.48 5.29 -11.19
N ASP A 76 15.46 4.72 -11.90
CA ASP A 76 15.46 4.65 -13.37
C ASP A 76 14.29 3.81 -13.88
N ALA A 77 14.05 2.63 -13.30
CA ALA A 77 12.91 1.79 -13.66
C ALA A 77 11.56 2.49 -13.42
N HIS A 78 11.48 3.33 -12.38
CA HIS A 78 10.29 4.15 -12.13
C HIS A 78 10.12 5.28 -13.15
N HIS A 79 11.20 5.93 -13.58
CA HIS A 79 11.17 6.91 -14.68
C HIS A 79 10.74 6.27 -16.00
N GLU A 80 11.34 5.14 -16.39
CA GLU A 80 10.96 4.41 -17.60
C GLU A 80 9.48 4.02 -17.58
N ARG A 81 8.97 3.59 -16.42
CA ARG A 81 7.56 3.27 -16.23
C ARG A 81 6.66 4.50 -16.41
N ALA A 82 7.07 5.65 -15.87
CA ALA A 82 6.32 6.90 -16.00
C ALA A 82 6.27 7.39 -17.46
N ASP A 83 7.39 7.27 -18.18
CA ASP A 83 7.47 7.61 -19.61
C ASP A 83 6.58 6.70 -20.45
N GLN A 84 6.55 5.39 -20.18
CA GLN A 84 5.65 4.45 -20.85
C GLN A 84 4.16 4.74 -20.60
N LEU A 85 3.83 5.20 -19.39
CA LEU A 85 2.45 5.59 -19.05
C LEU A 85 2.06 6.92 -19.69
N SER A 86 2.99 7.86 -19.81
CA SER A 86 2.77 9.17 -20.44
C SER A 86 2.72 9.10 -21.97
N ALA A 87 3.45 8.16 -22.58
CA ALA A 87 3.48 7.95 -24.03
C ALA A 87 2.28 7.15 -24.58
N ARG A 88 1.43 6.60 -23.71
CA ARG A 88 0.22 5.88 -24.13
C ARG A 88 -0.88 6.89 -24.46
N PRO A 89 -1.34 7.00 -25.72
CA PRO A 89 -2.48 7.84 -26.03
C PRO A 89 -3.70 7.28 -25.31
N VAL A 90 -4.38 8.14 -24.55
CA VAL A 90 -5.76 7.92 -24.11
C VAL A 90 -6.60 7.90 -25.39
N GLY A 91 -6.86 6.70 -25.89
CA GLY A 91 -7.82 6.45 -26.97
C GLY A 91 -9.25 6.52 -26.46
#